data_AF-A0A510HEN5-F1
#
_entry.id   AF-A0A510HEN5-F1
#
_cell.length_a   1.000
_cell.length_b   1.000
_cell.length_c   1.000
_cell.angle_alpha   90.00
_cell.angle_beta   90.00
_cell.angle_gamma   90.00
#
_symmetry.space_group_name_H-M   'P 1'
#
loop_
_entity.id
_entity.type
_entity.pdbx_description
1 polymer ?
#
loop_
_entity_poly.entity_id
_entity_poly.type
_entity_poly.pdbx_seq_one_letter_code
_entity_poly.pdbx_strand_id
1 'polypeptide(L)'
;MSLLRTILALVILLIVTHAALVFTGIERSTNALTEGIYGLGVLFESPTVVALNALGESLPAWLDPANFYAVALVSAAGYLLLYLLLGVGD
;
A
#
# COMPACT_ATOMS: atom_id res chain seq x y z
N MET A 1 5.42 18.28 12.60
CA MET A 1 5.81 17.55 11.38
C MET A 1 6.14 16.07 11.62
N SER A 2 6.53 15.61 12.83
CA SER A 2 6.89 14.19 13.03
C SER A 2 5.70 13.21 13.04
N LEU A 3 4.54 13.55 13.61
CA LEU A 3 3.41 12.61 13.73
C LEU A 3 2.92 12.10 12.37
N LEU A 4 2.70 12.99 11.40
CA LEU A 4 2.23 12.58 10.07
C LEU A 4 3.28 11.74 9.34
N ARG A 5 4.58 12.04 9.48
CA ARG A 5 5.66 11.20 8.96
C ARG A 5 5.67 9.82 9.62
N THR A 6 5.45 9.74 10.93
CA THR A 6 5.33 8.46 11.63
C THR A 6 4.14 7.66 11.13
N ILE A 7 2.98 8.30 10.94
CA ILE A 7 1.79 7.64 10.38
C ILE A 7 2.09 7.11 8.97
N LEU A 8 2.71 7.91 8.10
CA LEU A 8 3.07 7.48 6.75
C LEU A 8 4.06 6.30 6.78
N ALA A 9 5.06 6.34 7.66
CA ALA A 9 5.98 5.22 7.84
C ALA A 9 5.26 3.94 8.29
N LEU A 10 4.29 4.05 9.21
CA LEU A 10 3.45 2.92 9.65
C LEU A 10 2.57 2.38 8.52
N VAL A 11 1.99 3.25 7.69
CA VAL A 11 1.20 2.85 6.52
C VAL A 11 2.06 2.09 5.52
N ILE A 12 3.26 2.60 5.20
CA ILE A 12 4.21 1.92 4.30
C ILE A 12 4.58 0.55 4.86
N LEU A 13 4.94 0.48 6.15
CA LEU A 13 5.27 -0.78 6.82
C LEU A 13 4.11 -1.76 6.75
N LEU A 14 2.87 -1.29 6.95
CA LEU A 14 1.70 -2.15 6.94
C LEU A 14 1.39 -2.71 5.55
N ILE A 15 1.52 -1.90 4.49
CA ILE A 15 1.38 -2.36 3.10
C ILE A 15 2.45 -3.40 2.76
N VAL A 16 3.71 -3.15 3.13
CA VAL A 16 4.80 -4.11 2.93
C VAL A 16 4.55 -5.41 3.69
N THR A 17 4.06 -5.32 4.93
CA THR A 17 3.71 -6.48 5.75
C THR A 17 2.56 -7.26 5.13
N HIS A 18 1.52 -6.58 4.66
CA HIS A 18 0.39 -7.20 3.95
C HIS A 18 0.88 -7.95 2.71
N ALA A 19 1.73 -7.33 1.89
CA ALA A 19 2.34 -7.97 0.73
C ALA A 19 3.21 -9.19 1.12
N ALA A 20 3.95 -9.11 2.23
CA ALA A 20 4.73 -10.22 2.75
C ALA A 20 3.86 -11.40 3.23
N LEU A 21 2.73 -11.14 3.88
CA LEU A 21 1.77 -12.18 4.26
C LEU A 21 1.20 -12.91 3.02
N VAL A 22 0.81 -12.15 2.00
CA VAL A 22 0.34 -12.71 0.73
C VAL A 22 1.43 -13.53 0.05
N PHE A 23 2.66 -13.02 -0.01
CA PHE A 23 3.80 -13.70 -0.61
C PHE A 23 4.16 -15.02 0.10
N THR A 24 4.06 -15.03 1.43
CA THR A 24 4.34 -16.21 2.25
C THR A 24 3.16 -17.20 2.34
N GLY A 25 2.01 -16.86 1.74
CA GLY A 25 0.82 -17.70 1.75
C GLY A 25 0.12 -17.78 3.10
N ILE A 26 0.37 -16.82 4.01
CA ILE A 26 -0.31 -16.76 5.30
C ILE A 26 -1.73 -16.27 5.09
N GLU A 27 -2.73 -17.07 5.45
CA GLU A 27 -4.12 -16.73 5.24
C GLU A 27 -4.60 -15.61 6.17
N ARG A 28 -5.54 -14.80 5.67
CA ARG A 28 -6.19 -13.73 6.45
C ARG A 28 -6.79 -14.23 7.76
N SER A 29 -7.40 -15.41 7.73
CA SER A 29 -8.09 -16.07 8.85
C SER A 29 -7.16 -16.71 9.89
N THR A 30 -5.84 -16.60 9.74
CA THR A 30 -4.88 -17.25 10.64
C THR A 30 -5.06 -16.79 12.10
N ASN A 31 -5.25 -15.49 12.33
CA ASN A 31 -5.60 -14.91 13.63
C ASN A 31 -6.08 -13.46 13.50
N ALA A 32 -6.46 -12.84 14.61
CA ALA A 32 -6.94 -11.45 14.63
C ALA A 32 -5.90 -10.42 14.15
N LEU A 33 -4.60 -10.69 14.33
CA LEU A 33 -3.54 -9.78 13.87
C LEU A 33 -3.42 -9.84 12.34
N THR A 34 -3.40 -11.03 11.74
CA THR A 34 -3.38 -11.18 10.28
C THR A 34 -4.63 -10.59 9.68
N GLU A 35 -5.80 -10.83 10.27
CA GLU A 35 -7.06 -10.25 9.80
C GLU A 35 -7.02 -8.71 9.81
N GLY A 36 -6.48 -8.12 10.88
CA GLY A 36 -6.26 -6.68 10.97
C GLY A 36 -5.31 -6.13 9.92
N ILE A 37 -4.17 -6.81 9.69
CA ILE A 37 -3.20 -6.42 8.66
C ILE A 37 -3.82 -6.45 7.26
N TYR A 38 -4.56 -7.53 6.92
CA TYR A 38 -5.27 -7.63 5.64
C TYR A 38 -6.33 -6.54 5.49
N GLY A 39 -7.12 -6.26 6.54
CA GLY A 39 -8.15 -5.22 6.50
C GLY A 39 -7.56 -3.83 6.28
N LEU A 40 -6.51 -3.49 7.04
CA LEU A 40 -5.82 -2.21 6.91
C LEU A 40 -5.04 -2.10 5.59
N GLY A 41 -4.43 -3.19 5.12
CA GLY A 41 -3.72 -3.24 3.83
C GLY A 41 -4.67 -2.92 2.68
N VAL A 42 -5.82 -3.60 2.61
CA VAL A 42 -6.87 -3.30 1.63
C VAL A 42 -7.36 -1.85 1.74
N LEU A 43 -7.53 -1.32 2.96
CA LEU A 43 -7.96 0.07 3.15
C LEU A 43 -6.95 1.05 2.54
N PHE A 44 -5.66 0.90 2.83
CA PHE A 44 -4.62 1.82 2.33
C PHE A 44 -4.27 1.59 0.85
N GLU A 45 -4.52 0.40 0.30
CA GLU A 45 -4.33 0.11 -1.12
C GLU A 45 -5.52 0.59 -1.97
N SER A 46 -6.72 0.74 -1.39
CA SER A 46 -7.94 1.13 -2.10
C SER A 46 -7.84 2.45 -2.89
N PRO A 47 -7.21 3.54 -2.40
CA PRO A 47 -7.09 4.78 -3.17
C PRO A 47 -6.19 4.59 -4.40
N THR A 48 -5.20 3.70 -4.30
CA THR A 48 -4.33 3.34 -5.43
C THR A 48 -5.10 2.57 -6.48
N VAL A 49 -5.96 1.63 -6.09
CA VAL A 49 -6.85 0.93 -7.04
C VAL A 49 -7.72 1.94 -7.79
N VAL A 50 -8.31 2.91 -7.09
CA VAL A 50 -9.12 3.96 -7.72
C VAL A 50 -8.28 4.81 -8.69
N ALA A 51 -7.09 5.23 -8.28
CA ALA A 51 -6.20 6.04 -9.11
C ALA A 51 -5.73 5.29 -10.37
N LEU A 52 -5.34 4.02 -10.22
CA LEU A 52 -4.90 3.20 -11.35
C LEU A 52 -6.06 2.91 -12.32
N ASN A 53 -7.25 2.60 -11.81
CA ASN A 53 -8.44 2.43 -12.65
C ASN A 53 -8.81 3.70 -13.42
N ALA A 54 -8.63 4.88 -12.82
CA ALA A 54 -8.89 6.16 -13.49
C ALA A 54 -7.90 6.44 -14.62
N LEU A 55 -6.66 5.94 -14.54
CA LEU A 55 -5.66 6.06 -15.59
C LEU A 55 -5.87 5.06 -16.73
N GLY A 56 -6.49 3.90 -16.44
CA GLY A 56 -6.96 2.92 -17.42
C GLY A 56 -5.88 2.53 -18.44
N GLU A 57 -6.22 2.64 -19.73
CA GLU A 57 -5.34 2.27 -20.86
C GLU A 57 -4.06 3.11 -20.98
N SER A 58 -3.94 4.21 -20.23
CA SER A 58 -2.71 5.01 -20.21
C SER A 58 -1.59 4.36 -19.40
N LEU A 59 -1.91 3.31 -18.63
CA LEU A 59 -0.93 2.59 -17.82
C LEU A 59 -0.12 1.59 -18.66
N PRO A 60 1.18 1.43 -18.36
CA PRO A 60 1.95 0.30 -18.87
C PRO A 60 1.30 -1.04 -18.51
N ALA A 61 1.43 -2.04 -19.38
CA ALA A 61 0.82 -3.37 -19.18
C ALA A 61 1.21 -4.08 -17.86
N TRP A 62 2.36 -3.73 -17.26
CA TRP A 62 2.79 -4.29 -15.97
C TRP A 62 2.10 -3.63 -14.75
N LEU A 63 1.44 -2.48 -14.94
CA LEU A 63 0.68 -1.73 -13.94
C LEU A 63 -0.81 -2.06 -14.04
N ASP A 64 -1.15 -3.33 -13.91
CA ASP A 64 -2.54 -3.79 -13.93
C ASP A 64 -3.22 -3.55 -12.56
N PRO A 65 -4.32 -2.77 -12.49
CA PRO A 65 -5.08 -2.57 -11.26
C PRO A 65 -5.68 -3.86 -10.67
N ALA A 66 -5.83 -4.92 -11.47
CA ALA A 66 -6.28 -6.24 -11.01
C ALA A 66 -5.16 -7.06 -10.36
N ASN A 67 -3.89 -6.68 -10.57
CA ASN A 67 -2.74 -7.37 -9.98
C ASN A 67 -2.43 -6.80 -8.59
N PHE A 68 -2.60 -7.63 -7.57
CA PHE A 68 -2.30 -7.27 -6.17
C PHE A 68 -0.91 -6.65 -5.99
N TYR A 69 0.14 -7.26 -6.55
CA TYR A 69 1.50 -6.78 -6.34
C TYR A 69 1.77 -5.43 -7.05
N ALA A 70 1.11 -5.18 -8.18
CA ALA A 70 1.20 -3.89 -8.85
C ALA A 70 0.56 -2.79 -7.97
N VAL A 71 -0.64 -3.05 -7.43
CA VAL A 71 -1.34 -2.14 -6.52
C VAL A 71 -0.50 -1.89 -5.27
N ALA A 72 -0.06 -2.94 -4.57
CA ALA A 72 0.72 -2.82 -3.34
C ALA A 72 2.03 -2.04 -3.55
N LEU A 73 2.72 -2.27 -4.67
CA LEU A 73 3.94 -1.54 -5.01
C LEU A 73 3.68 -0.06 -5.25
N VAL A 74 2.64 0.28 -6.03
CA VAL A 74 2.28 1.68 -6.30
C VAL A 74 1.80 2.37 -5.04
N SER A 75 1.03 1.69 -4.19
CA SER A 75 0.60 2.23 -2.90
C SER A 75 1.81 2.56 -2.03
N ALA A 76 2.72 1.61 -1.83
CA ALA A 76 3.93 1.81 -1.05
C ALA A 76 4.79 2.96 -1.61
N ALA A 77 4.99 3.00 -2.93
CA ALA A 77 5.71 4.08 -3.60
C ALA A 77 5.03 5.45 -3.42
N GLY A 78 3.71 5.52 -3.56
CA GLY A 78 2.93 6.74 -3.38
C GLY A 78 3.04 7.29 -1.96
N TYR A 79 2.83 6.45 -0.95
CA TYR A 79 3.01 6.85 0.45
C TYR A 79 4.45 7.21 0.80
N LEU A 80 5.44 6.53 0.21
CA LEU A 80 6.85 6.88 0.37
C LEU A 80 7.16 8.26 -0.21
N LEU A 81 6.63 8.59 -1.40
CA LEU A 81 6.80 9.93 -1.97
C LEU A 81 6.20 11.00 -1.06
N LEU A 82 4.99 10.77 -0.51
CA LEU A 82 4.39 11.69 0.47
C LEU A 82 5.24 11.84 1.73
N TYR A 83 5.80 10.73 2.24
CA TYR A 83 6.70 10.74 3.39
C TYR A 83 7.95 11.58 3.14
N LEU A 84 8.56 11.42 1.96
CA LEU A 84 9.78 12.16 1.58
C LEU A 84 9.48 13.63 1.38
N LEU A 85 8.42 13.97 0.64
CA LEU A 85 8.02 15.36 0.38
C LEU A 85 7.73 16.12 1.67
N LEU A 86 7.10 15.46 2.65
CA LEU A 86 6.83 16.06 3.95
C LEU A 86 8.11 16.31 4.75
N GLY A 87 9.21 15.60 4.46
CA GLY A 87 10.51 15.84 5.06
C GLY A 87 11.35 16.91 4.35
N VAL A 88 10.92 17.42 3.20
CA VAL A 88 11.61 18.50 2.48
C VAL A 88 11.18 19.83 3.10
N GLY A 89 12.06 20.42 3.91
CA GLY A 89 11.85 21.74 4.54
C GLY A 89 11.76 21.73 6.06
N ASP A 90 11.85 20.55 6.70
CA ASP A 90 12.14 20.38 8.13
C ASP A 90 13.65 20.48 8.43
#